data_AF-A0A931T1L1-F1
#
_entry.id   AF-A0A931T1L1-F1
#
_cell.length_a   1.000
_cell.length_b   1.000
_cell.length_c   1.000
_cell.angle_alpha   90.00
_cell.angle_beta   90.00
_cell.angle_gamma   90.00
#
_symmetry.space_group_name_H-M   'P 1'
#
loop_
_entity.id
_entity.type
_entity.pdbx_description
1 polymer ?
#
loop_
_entity_poly.entity_id
_entity_poly.type
_entity_poly.pdbx_seq_one_letter_code
_entity_poly.pdbx_strand_id
1 'polypeptide(L)'
;MQDDIDEILIPEEALRARVRELGQKISQDYEGKEPLLVGILTGSVLFVSDLMRHLTIPCQLDFLATSSYAEGTQSTGVVRILD
;
A
#
# COMPACT_ATOMS: atom_id res chain seq x y z
N MET A 1 -10.97 21.55 6.16
CA MET A 1 -9.94 20.48 6.18
C MET A 1 -9.42 20.23 7.57
N GLN A 2 -8.78 21.19 8.26
CA GLN A 2 -8.41 20.98 9.67
C GLN A 2 -9.62 21.01 10.61
N ASP A 3 -10.65 21.79 10.28
CA ASP A 3 -11.89 21.89 11.08
C ASP A 3 -12.84 20.68 10.93
N ASP A 4 -12.53 19.74 10.03
CA ASP A 4 -13.33 18.53 9.74
C ASP A 4 -12.71 17.25 10.36
N ILE A 5 -11.66 17.39 11.18
CA ILE A 5 -10.93 16.28 11.79
C ILE A 5 -11.27 16.22 13.29
N ASP A 6 -11.88 15.12 13.71
CA ASP A 6 -12.24 14.89 15.12
C ASP A 6 -10.99 14.54 15.96
N GLU A 7 -10.24 13.52 15.55
CA GLU A 7 -9.03 13.09 16.25
C GLU A 7 -7.99 12.44 15.32
N ILE A 8 -6.74 12.39 15.80
CA ILE A 8 -5.63 11.70 15.13
C ILE A 8 -5.60 10.25 15.61
N LEU A 9 -6.02 9.31 14.78
CA LEU A 9 -6.03 7.87 15.11
C LEU A 9 -4.63 7.26 15.15
N ILE A 10 -3.76 7.68 14.23
CA ILE A 10 -2.40 7.16 14.09
C ILE A 10 -1.45 8.35 13.89
N PRO A 11 -0.56 8.64 14.86
CA PRO A 11 0.48 9.65 14.68
C PRO A 11 1.40 9.31 13.51
N GLU A 12 1.93 10.32 12.82
CA GLU A 12 2.81 10.16 11.66
C GLU A 12 4.03 9.28 12.00
N GLU A 13 4.65 9.53 13.13
CA GLU A 13 5.86 8.85 13.60
C GLU A 13 5.59 7.37 13.87
N ALA A 14 4.41 7.06 14.43
CA ALA A 14 3.99 5.68 14.66
C ALA A 14 3.77 4.95 13.32
N LEU A 15 3.13 5.61 12.35
CA LEU A 15 2.94 5.04 11.01
C LEU A 15 4.29 4.80 10.31
N ARG A 16 5.19 5.78 10.33
CA ARG A 16 6.53 5.68 9.72
C ARG A 16 7.39 4.60 10.37
N ALA A 17 7.33 4.47 11.69
CA ALA A 17 8.02 3.40 12.41
C ALA A 17 7.50 2.03 11.95
N ARG A 18 6.17 1.85 11.87
CA ARG A 18 5.57 0.59 11.43
C ARG A 18 5.89 0.24 9.98
N VAL A 19 5.86 1.21 9.07
CA VAL A 19 6.20 0.98 7.66
C VAL A 19 7.67 0.56 7.52
N ARG A 20 8.58 1.15 8.30
CA ARG A 20 9.99 0.73 8.34
C ARG A 20 10.16 -0.70 8.83
N GLU A 21 9.52 -1.04 9.95
CA GLU A 21 9.53 -2.42 10.49
C GLU A 21 9.03 -3.44 9.46
N LEU A 22 7.94 -3.10 8.75
CA LEU A 22 7.40 -3.95 7.69
C LEU A 22 8.36 -4.09 6.51
N GLY A 23 8.98 -3.01 6.05
CA GLY A 23 9.95 -3.07 4.95
C GLY A 23 11.15 -3.96 5.28
N GLN A 24 11.69 -3.86 6.50
CA GLN A 24 12.79 -4.72 6.97
C GLN A 24 12.35 -6.19 7.01
N LYS A 25 11.17 -6.46 7.57
CA LYS A 25 10.64 -7.82 7.66
C LYS A 25 10.43 -8.45 6.29
N ILE A 26 9.79 -7.73 5.37
CA ILE A 26 9.58 -8.21 3.99
C ILE A 26 10.92 -8.48 3.31
N SER A 27 11.90 -7.58 3.48
CA SER A 27 13.23 -7.76 2.89
C SER A 27 13.93 -9.01 3.40
N GLN A 28 13.77 -9.33 4.69
CA GLN A 28 14.29 -10.56 5.28
C GLN A 28 13.55 -11.80 4.75
N ASP A 29 12.22 -11.76 4.71
CA ASP A 29 11.38 -12.89 4.28
C ASP A 29 11.59 -13.26 2.79
N TYR A 30 11.99 -12.26 1.99
CA TYR A 30 12.24 -12.40 0.54
C TYR A 30 13.72 -12.24 0.17
N GLU A 31 14.64 -12.47 1.11
CA GLU A 31 16.08 -12.42 0.83
C GLU A 31 16.46 -13.34 -0.35
N GLY A 32 17.24 -12.81 -1.29
CA GLY A 32 17.63 -13.52 -2.51
C GLY A 32 16.53 -13.70 -3.55
N LYS A 33 15.36 -13.05 -3.39
CA LYS A 33 14.25 -13.06 -4.33
C LYS A 33 13.97 -11.65 -4.87
N GLU A 34 13.17 -11.59 -5.93
CA GLU A 34 12.70 -10.35 -6.55
C GLU A 34 11.16 -10.31 -6.53
N PRO A 35 10.53 -9.89 -5.41
CA PRO A 35 9.07 -9.88 -5.31
C PRO A 35 8.43 -8.81 -6.21
N LEU A 36 7.20 -9.11 -6.67
CA LEU A 36 6.29 -8.15 -7.28
C LEU A 36 5.38 -7.56 -6.20
N LEU A 37 5.49 -6.25 -5.99
CA LEU A 37 4.65 -5.48 -5.09
C LEU A 37 3.43 -4.99 -5.87
N VAL A 38 2.23 -5.45 -5.51
CA VAL A 38 0.98 -5.09 -6.21
C VAL A 38 0.13 -4.17 -5.34
N GLY A 39 0.03 -2.89 -5.71
CA GLY A 39 -0.81 -1.90 -5.03
C GLY A 39 -2.22 -1.84 -5.61
N ILE A 40 -3.25 -1.77 -4.76
CA ILE A 40 -4.63 -1.57 -5.22
C ILE A 40 -4.97 -0.07 -5.25
N LEU A 41 -5.29 0.47 -6.41
CA LEU A 41 -5.67 1.86 -6.55
C LEU A 41 -7.05 2.15 -5.91
N THR A 42 -7.29 3.35 -5.39
CA THR A 42 -6.40 4.54 -5.35
C THR A 42 -5.76 4.80 -3.98
N GLY A 43 -6.34 4.28 -2.90
CA GLY A 43 -5.93 4.61 -1.53
C GLY A 43 -4.57 4.04 -1.09
N SER A 44 -4.07 2.99 -1.74
CA SER A 44 -2.82 2.34 -1.32
C SER A 44 -1.54 3.05 -1.79
N VAL A 45 -1.64 3.98 -2.75
CA VAL A 45 -0.47 4.56 -3.45
C VAL A 45 0.54 5.16 -2.47
N LEU A 46 0.08 5.94 -1.49
CA LEU A 46 0.95 6.58 -0.50
C LEU A 46 1.65 5.54 0.38
N PHE A 47 0.91 4.56 0.88
CA PHE A 47 1.45 3.49 1.71
C PHE A 47 2.48 2.64 0.96
N VAL A 48 2.16 2.23 -0.27
CA VAL A 48 3.06 1.42 -1.11
C VAL A 48 4.34 2.19 -1.43
N SER A 49 4.24 3.50 -1.71
CA SER A 49 5.40 4.36 -1.94
C SER A 49 6.31 4.43 -0.72
N ASP A 50 5.75 4.63 0.47
CA ASP A 50 6.53 4.70 1.70
C ASP A 50 7.13 3.34 2.10
N LEU A 51 6.41 2.25 1.86
CA LEU A 51 6.91 0.89 2.10
C LEU A 51 8.09 0.56 1.19
N MET A 52 7.98 0.88 -0.10
CA MET A 52 9.02 0.58 -1.11
C MET A 52 10.36 1.25 -0.75
N ARG A 53 10.35 2.44 -0.14
CA ARG A 53 11.56 3.14 0.32
C ARG A 53 12.32 2.38 1.42
N HIS A 54 11.67 1.44 2.10
CA HIS A 54 12.24 0.66 3.19
C HIS A 54 12.55 -0.80 2.80
N LEU A 55 12.32 -1.19 1.55
CA LEU A 55 12.75 -2.49 1.03
C LEU A 55 14.24 -2.44 0.68
N THR A 56 15.01 -3.40 1.18
CA THR A 56 16.46 -3.53 0.92
C THR A 56 16.77 -4.59 -0.14
N ILE A 57 15.75 -5.16 -0.76
CA ILE A 57 15.82 -6.16 -1.83
C ILE A 57 15.30 -5.55 -3.13
N PRO A 58 15.78 -6.01 -4.30
CA PRO A 58 15.17 -5.67 -5.57
C PRO A 58 13.69 -6.09 -5.58
N CYS A 59 12.80 -5.20 -6.03
CA CYS A 59 11.39 -5.50 -6.20
C CYS A 59 10.83 -4.81 -7.44
N GLN A 60 9.81 -5.42 -8.04
CA GLN A 60 9.00 -4.81 -9.08
C GLN A 60 7.74 -4.20 -8.46
N LEU A 61 7.17 -3.17 -9.09
CA LEU A 61 5.96 -2.50 -8.65
C LEU A 61 4.92 -2.54 -9.76
N ASP A 62 3.71 -2.95 -9.42
CA ASP A 62 2.55 -2.92 -10.31
C ASP A 62 1.31 -2.45 -9.53
N PHE A 63 0.32 -1.95 -10.26
CA PHE A 63 -0.93 -1.45 -9.70
C PHE A 63 -2.14 -2.10 -10.35
N LEU A 64 -3.09 -2.52 -9.53
CA LEU A 64 -4.39 -3.00 -9.98
C LEU A 64 -5.47 -1.98 -9.64
N ALA A 65 -6.27 -1.61 -10.63
CA ALA A 65 -7.48 -0.82 -10.43
C ALA A 65 -8.69 -1.74 -10.32
N THR A 66 -9.49 -1.59 -9.27
CA THR A 66 -10.76 -2.33 -9.13
C THR A 66 -11.93 -1.43 -9.47
N SER A 67 -12.95 -1.98 -10.17
CA SER A 67 -14.11 -1.21 -10.66
C SER A 67 -15.02 -0.67 -9.54
N SER A 68 -14.82 -1.08 -8.29
CA SER A 68 -15.52 -0.57 -7.10
C SER A 68 -15.29 0.92 -6.80
N TYR A 69 -14.37 1.58 -7.51
CA TYR A 69 -14.17 3.03 -7.41
C TYR A 69 -15.04 3.85 -8.39
N ALA A 70 -15.72 3.23 -9.36
CA ALA A 70 -16.50 3.94 -10.39
C ALA A 70 -18.00 4.03 -10.05
N GLU A 71 -18.57 3.08 -9.31
CA GLU A 71 -19.98 3.08 -8.90
C GLU A 71 -20.08 2.62 -7.44
N GLY A 72 -20.75 3.43 -6.61
CA GLY A 72 -20.70 3.32 -5.16
C GLY A 72 -20.97 1.93 -4.57
N THR A 73 -20.27 1.65 -3.46
CA THR A 73 -20.67 0.72 -2.37
C THR A 73 -21.37 -0.59 -2.75
N GLN A 74 -20.89 -1.29 -3.79
CA GLN A 74 -21.12 -2.73 -3.92
C GLN A 74 -19.81 -3.44 -4.29
N SER A 75 -19.17 -4.05 -3.28
CA SER A 75 -18.07 -4.99 -3.50
C SER A 75 -18.62 -6.25 -4.14
N THR A 76 -18.47 -6.38 -5.45
CA THR A 76 -18.87 -7.58 -6.19
C THR A 76 -17.81 -8.68 -6.13
N GLY A 77 -16.65 -8.42 -5.50
CA GLY A 77 -15.53 -9.39 -5.43
C GLY A 77 -14.91 -9.73 -6.79
N VAL A 78 -15.35 -9.09 -7.87
CA VAL A 78 -14.83 -9.31 -9.22
C VAL A 78 -13.68 -8.33 -9.47
N VAL A 79 -12.46 -8.84 -9.39
CA VAL A 79 -11.26 -8.11 -9.81
C VAL A 79 -11.22 -8.13 -11.34
N ARG A 80 -11.33 -6.96 -11.97
CA ARG A 80 -11.01 -6.79 -13.40
C ARG A 80 -9.59 -6.26 -13.50
N ILE A 81 -8.73 -7.03 -14.17
CA ILE A 81 -7.41 -6.57 -14.57
C ILE A 81 -7.62 -5.75 -15.85
N LEU A 82 -7.17 -4.51 -15.84
CA LEU A 82 -7.14 -3.65 -17.02
C LEU A 82 -5.72 -3.71 -17.57
N ASP A 83 -5.57 -4.22 -18.80
CA ASP A 83 -4.31 -4.21 -19.56
C ASP A 83 -4.02 -2.81 -20.15
#